data_AF-E3NFJ8-F1
#
_entry.id   AF-E3NFJ8-F1
#
_cell.length_a   1.000
_cell.length_b   1.000
_cell.length_c   1.000
_cell.angle_alpha   90.00
_cell.angle_beta   90.00
_cell.angle_gamma   90.00
#
_symmetry.space_group_name_H-M   'P 1'
#
loop_
_entity.id
_entity.type
_entity.pdbx_description
1 polymer ?
#
loop_
_entity_poly.entity_id
_entity_poly.type
_entity_poly.pdbx_seq_one_letter_code
_entity_poly.pdbx_strand_id
1 'polypeptide(L)'
;MESLQTTCIPVLVNLIEESKFKGYAKLIDGLPSGEKYKYQITPEPSNRIFEILTKGPLRFSSEIANEISKVFNVTKVTLTSPIVNDSSIDLLRSFNLVELKLLNLKEENTRERSCRYSQRAKKSFFDIIAALDSILNSKSCKSLRVLKIDGDQTEFNRDWIDQMKNEFRYFHVFQIANVLGPVLQQLNISSCTLPPNPFKTVFNRFPNLTELDVSYSNFSSIRGLSQLKNLEKLSLAGIPLGNQDMRELFKLRKGQFLNLSDINRGPSIRSVEYSFQEESPLPELKFLDISGIGHDLEMAQIGRLVEVYPKLETIGLLDYHFYDNIVIPGVKLLQNGTLEQCCDSIDYYLNNWGFQNKTIARIIDRMEEEIRWADDDPFPEAVMVQCLGKIIELIDHGATFKDIEEPLDTLPQFFSECYLQGITPSQRLSLARYILAQQPLDKWTWDYSSLFQRCFTSEAFLATPHINYSMVCNKTIDYVLREVSKGDYGRREAHRMRDSYRQYALQRGSSILSKCLCKMSGNDETFRKKRFDCLINYLMTSSDNHCCLDVVTILVHLFSFSTNQSMTEDEKSNLTTEIMDCIHGYRRDSSSHIRNFQRFMQTNCTSSEVKNWIDRVMMM
;
A
#
# COMPACT_ATOMS: atom_id res chain seq x y z
N MET A 1 1.47 2.77 -33.06
CA MET A 1 2.17 3.21 -31.82
C MET A 1 1.62 4.54 -31.34
N GLU A 2 1.61 5.59 -32.15
CA GLU A 2 1.05 6.90 -31.78
C GLU A 2 -0.49 6.93 -31.62
N SER A 3 -1.23 6.17 -32.44
CA SER A 3 -2.69 5.92 -32.28
C SER A 3 -3.05 4.92 -31.14
N LEU A 4 -2.08 4.10 -30.69
CA LEU A 4 -2.26 3.17 -29.56
C LEU A 4 -2.14 3.90 -28.21
N GLN A 5 -1.34 4.97 -28.18
CA GLN A 5 -1.04 5.84 -27.04
C GLN A 5 -2.03 7.01 -26.87
N THR A 6 -2.77 7.41 -27.91
CA THR A 6 -3.65 8.60 -27.85
C THR A 6 -5.16 8.28 -27.76
N THR A 7 -5.60 7.06 -28.05
CA THR A 7 -7.04 6.70 -28.04
C THR A 7 -7.36 5.41 -27.28
N CYS A 8 -6.53 4.37 -27.34
CA CYS A 8 -6.89 3.02 -26.88
C CYS A 8 -6.69 2.75 -25.37
N ILE A 9 -5.60 3.24 -24.77
CA ILE A 9 -5.29 3.01 -23.34
C ILE A 9 -6.19 3.80 -22.38
N PRO A 10 -6.59 5.06 -22.67
CA PRO A 10 -7.55 5.80 -21.84
C PRO A 10 -8.95 5.17 -21.80
N VAL A 11 -9.37 4.50 -22.87
CA VAL A 11 -10.68 3.80 -22.98
C VAL A 11 -10.67 2.45 -22.27
N LEU A 12 -9.55 1.74 -22.25
CA LEU A 12 -9.37 0.47 -21.53
C LEU A 12 -9.39 0.62 -20.00
N VAL A 13 -8.99 1.80 -19.50
CA VAL A 13 -9.02 2.16 -18.07
C VAL A 13 -10.42 2.54 -17.61
N ASN A 14 -11.27 3.13 -18.47
CA ASN A 14 -12.70 3.36 -18.17
C ASN A 14 -13.53 2.04 -18.10
N LEU A 15 -13.09 0.97 -18.77
CA LEU A 15 -13.84 -0.29 -18.92
C LEU A 15 -13.64 -1.29 -17.75
N ILE A 16 -12.63 -1.11 -16.90
CA ILE A 16 -12.43 -1.92 -15.68
C ILE A 16 -13.39 -1.48 -14.56
N GLU A 17 -13.85 -0.22 -14.58
CA GLU A 17 -14.75 0.33 -13.56
C GLU A 17 -16.25 0.09 -13.83
N GLU A 18 -16.68 -0.23 -15.06
CA GLU A 18 -18.07 -0.60 -15.39
C GLU A 18 -18.40 -2.11 -15.30
N SER A 19 -17.44 -2.94 -14.85
CA SER A 19 -17.31 -4.40 -15.03
C SER A 19 -18.57 -5.30 -14.96
N LYS A 20 -19.46 -5.18 -15.94
CA LYS A 20 -20.05 -6.33 -16.67
C LYS A 20 -19.10 -6.68 -17.81
N PHE A 21 -18.19 -7.61 -17.55
CA PHE A 21 -17.17 -8.08 -18.49
C PHE A 21 -17.66 -8.68 -19.81
N LYS A 22 -18.98 -8.79 -20.03
CA LYS A 22 -19.59 -9.19 -21.30
C LYS A 22 -19.26 -8.24 -22.47
N GLY A 23 -18.85 -7.00 -22.21
CA GLY A 23 -18.49 -6.02 -23.24
C GLY A 23 -17.17 -6.30 -23.98
N TYR A 24 -16.21 -6.97 -23.35
CA TYR A 24 -14.91 -7.28 -23.97
C TYR A 24 -15.01 -8.33 -25.07
N ALA A 25 -15.98 -9.26 -24.96
CA ALA A 25 -16.32 -10.18 -26.04
C ALA A 25 -16.66 -9.42 -27.33
N LYS A 26 -17.31 -8.24 -27.26
CA LYS A 26 -17.67 -7.43 -28.43
C LYS A 26 -16.51 -6.67 -29.08
N LEU A 27 -15.54 -6.21 -28.29
CA LEU A 27 -14.33 -5.53 -28.78
C LEU A 27 -13.36 -6.52 -29.42
N ILE A 28 -13.30 -7.73 -28.89
CA ILE A 28 -12.67 -8.88 -29.54
C ILE A 28 -13.52 -9.32 -30.74
N ASP A 29 -14.87 -9.22 -30.68
CA ASP A 29 -15.73 -9.69 -31.76
C ASP A 29 -15.65 -8.92 -33.08
N GLY A 30 -15.23 -7.65 -33.02
CA GLY A 30 -15.03 -6.78 -34.19
C GLY A 30 -13.70 -7.00 -34.93
N LEU A 31 -12.78 -7.79 -34.38
CA LEU A 31 -11.60 -8.24 -35.12
C LEU A 31 -12.04 -9.27 -36.17
N PRO A 32 -11.50 -9.23 -37.41
CA PRO A 32 -11.80 -10.22 -38.44
C PRO A 32 -11.69 -11.63 -37.85
N SER A 33 -12.67 -12.49 -38.13
CA SER A 33 -12.87 -13.78 -37.45
C SER A 33 -11.71 -14.79 -37.57
N GLY A 34 -10.67 -14.47 -38.36
CA GLY A 34 -9.40 -15.20 -38.43
C GLY A 34 -8.19 -14.55 -37.73
N GLU A 35 -8.34 -13.39 -37.07
CA GLU A 35 -7.23 -12.62 -36.46
C GLU A 35 -7.44 -12.23 -34.98
N LYS A 36 -8.60 -12.57 -34.39
CA LYS A 36 -9.02 -12.24 -33.01
C LYS A 36 -7.99 -12.49 -31.90
N TYR A 37 -7.05 -13.41 -32.12
CA TYR A 37 -6.03 -13.82 -31.16
C TYR A 37 -4.62 -13.88 -31.77
N LYS A 38 -4.39 -13.22 -32.93
CA LYS A 38 -3.07 -13.28 -33.60
C LYS A 38 -1.96 -12.54 -32.85
N TYR A 39 -2.30 -11.59 -31.98
CA TYR A 39 -1.31 -10.74 -31.32
C TYR A 39 -1.64 -10.58 -29.84
N GLN A 40 -0.96 -11.33 -28.97
CA GLN A 40 -0.88 -10.98 -27.56
C GLN A 40 -0.22 -9.60 -27.43
N ILE A 41 -0.73 -8.77 -26.52
CA ILE A 41 -0.07 -7.51 -26.17
C ILE A 41 1.35 -7.84 -25.72
N THR A 42 2.33 -7.06 -26.16
CA THR A 42 3.73 -7.28 -25.77
C THR A 42 3.90 -7.20 -24.25
N PRO A 43 4.97 -7.79 -23.69
CA PRO A 43 5.11 -7.87 -22.24
C PRO A 43 5.11 -6.53 -21.50
N GLU A 44 5.75 -5.50 -22.05
CA GLU A 44 5.92 -4.22 -21.35
C GLU A 44 4.57 -3.51 -21.08
N PRO A 45 3.70 -3.25 -22.08
CA PRO A 45 2.37 -2.73 -21.81
C PRO A 45 1.52 -3.67 -20.95
N SER A 46 1.67 -4.99 -21.13
CA SER A 46 0.91 -5.98 -20.35
C SER A 46 1.25 -5.91 -18.87
N ASN A 47 2.54 -5.85 -18.53
CA ASN A 47 3.03 -5.75 -17.16
C ASN A 47 2.54 -4.45 -16.50
N ARG A 48 2.58 -3.32 -17.21
CA ARG A 48 2.14 -2.02 -16.66
C ARG A 48 0.64 -2.00 -16.37
N ILE A 49 -0.16 -2.61 -17.23
CA ILE A 49 -1.61 -2.71 -17.01
C ILE A 49 -1.90 -3.68 -15.85
N PHE A 50 -1.22 -4.83 -15.83
CA PHE A 50 -1.42 -5.82 -14.79
C PHE A 50 -0.97 -5.33 -13.41
N GLU A 51 0.10 -4.55 -13.33
CA GLU A 51 0.54 -3.88 -12.11
C GLU A 51 -0.53 -2.95 -11.54
N ILE A 52 -1.29 -2.25 -12.39
CA ILE A 52 -2.42 -1.42 -11.93
C ILE A 52 -3.53 -2.31 -11.36
N LEU A 53 -3.81 -3.46 -11.98
CA LEU A 53 -4.83 -4.41 -11.53
C LEU A 53 -4.47 -5.08 -10.20
N THR A 54 -3.18 -5.29 -9.91
CA THR A 54 -2.71 -5.99 -8.70
C THR A 54 -2.52 -5.09 -7.47
N LYS A 55 -2.76 -3.77 -7.60
CA LYS A 55 -2.74 -2.82 -6.46
C LYS A 55 -3.90 -3.01 -5.47
N GLY A 56 -4.92 -3.79 -5.82
CA GLY A 56 -6.00 -4.21 -4.91
C GLY A 56 -6.19 -5.74 -4.93
N PRO A 57 -7.00 -6.30 -4.00
CA PRO A 57 -7.24 -7.73 -3.93
C PRO A 57 -7.75 -8.31 -5.26
N LEU A 58 -7.08 -9.36 -5.76
CA LEU A 58 -7.38 -9.93 -7.08
C LEU A 58 -8.68 -10.75 -7.09
N ARG A 59 -9.80 -10.09 -7.36
CA ARG A 59 -11.14 -10.71 -7.49
C ARG A 59 -11.60 -10.78 -8.95
N PHE A 60 -11.10 -11.77 -9.70
CA PHE A 60 -11.58 -12.00 -11.07
C PHE A 60 -12.65 -13.10 -11.12
N SER A 61 -13.67 -12.93 -11.96
CA SER A 61 -14.53 -14.06 -12.34
C SER A 61 -13.79 -14.97 -13.32
N SER A 62 -14.26 -16.20 -13.48
CA SER A 62 -13.64 -17.17 -14.39
C SER A 62 -13.58 -16.67 -15.84
N GLU A 63 -14.63 -15.99 -16.29
CA GLU A 63 -14.72 -15.40 -17.64
C GLU A 63 -13.69 -14.29 -17.82
N ILE A 64 -13.54 -13.45 -16.80
CA ILE A 64 -12.60 -12.33 -16.78
C ILE A 64 -11.17 -12.83 -16.90
N ALA A 65 -10.81 -13.76 -16.02
CA ALA A 65 -9.50 -14.37 -15.99
C ALA A 65 -9.15 -14.99 -17.35
N ASN A 66 -10.09 -15.73 -17.94
CA ASN A 66 -9.89 -16.35 -19.24
C ASN A 66 -9.61 -15.31 -20.35
N GLU A 67 -10.38 -14.23 -20.41
CA GLU A 67 -10.15 -13.18 -21.42
C GLU A 67 -8.82 -12.44 -21.21
N ILE A 68 -8.45 -12.13 -19.96
CA ILE A 68 -7.15 -11.52 -19.65
C ILE A 68 -6.01 -12.44 -20.10
N SER A 69 -6.10 -13.74 -19.82
CA SER A 69 -5.05 -14.72 -20.16
C SER A 69 -4.78 -14.85 -21.66
N LYS A 70 -5.79 -14.58 -22.51
CA LYS A 70 -5.66 -14.64 -23.97
C LYS A 70 -5.01 -13.40 -24.56
N VAL A 71 -5.24 -12.24 -23.93
CA VAL A 71 -4.87 -10.92 -24.48
C VAL A 71 -3.50 -10.47 -23.96
N PHE A 72 -3.22 -10.67 -22.67
CA PHE A 72 -2.04 -10.15 -22.02
C PHE A 72 -0.89 -11.16 -21.99
N ASN A 73 0.33 -10.68 -22.24
CA ASN A 73 1.55 -11.45 -22.07
C ASN A 73 2.32 -10.95 -20.84
N VAL A 74 1.73 -11.14 -19.65
CA VAL A 74 2.34 -10.70 -18.40
C VAL A 74 3.55 -11.59 -18.09
N THR A 75 4.68 -10.97 -17.77
CA THR A 75 5.92 -11.64 -17.37
C THR A 75 6.45 -11.16 -16.02
N LYS A 76 5.91 -10.04 -15.52
CA LYS A 76 6.29 -9.45 -14.23
C LYS A 76 5.04 -9.24 -13.39
N VAL A 77 5.03 -9.77 -12.18
CA VAL A 77 3.90 -9.66 -11.26
C VAL A 77 4.38 -9.17 -9.91
N THR A 78 3.74 -8.12 -9.40
CA THR A 78 3.90 -7.63 -8.03
C THR A 78 2.56 -7.73 -7.32
N LEU A 79 2.50 -8.55 -6.27
CA LEU A 79 1.34 -8.72 -5.42
C LEU A 79 1.56 -7.97 -4.10
N THR A 80 0.85 -6.85 -3.94
CA THR A 80 0.80 -6.04 -2.71
C THR A 80 -0.49 -6.29 -1.91
N SER A 81 -1.30 -7.25 -2.33
CA SER A 81 -2.55 -7.65 -1.69
C SER A 81 -2.77 -9.17 -1.78
N PRO A 82 -3.61 -9.75 -0.91
CA PRO A 82 -3.88 -11.18 -0.92
C PRO A 82 -4.52 -11.67 -2.22
N ILE A 83 -4.21 -12.90 -2.62
CA ILE A 83 -4.95 -13.62 -3.66
C ILE A 83 -6.20 -14.21 -3.02
N VAL A 84 -7.36 -13.94 -3.61
CA VAL A 84 -8.65 -14.15 -2.92
C VAL A 84 -9.57 -15.17 -3.59
N ASN A 85 -9.24 -15.67 -4.79
CA ASN A 85 -10.01 -16.75 -5.42
C ASN A 85 -9.19 -17.58 -6.44
N ASP A 86 -9.72 -18.76 -6.79
CA ASP A 86 -9.08 -19.73 -7.68
C ASP A 86 -8.91 -19.19 -9.11
N SER A 87 -9.87 -18.42 -9.63
CA SER A 87 -9.79 -17.81 -10.96
C SER A 87 -8.55 -16.91 -11.11
N SER A 88 -8.20 -16.17 -10.06
CA SER A 88 -7.00 -15.33 -10.05
C SER A 88 -5.72 -16.17 -9.99
N ILE A 89 -5.73 -17.30 -9.28
CA ILE A 89 -4.61 -18.25 -9.26
C ILE A 89 -4.40 -18.84 -10.66
N ASP A 90 -5.46 -19.30 -11.31
CA ASP A 90 -5.40 -19.87 -12.66
C ASP A 90 -4.91 -18.85 -13.69
N LEU A 91 -5.35 -17.60 -13.56
CA LEU A 91 -4.85 -16.49 -14.38
C LEU A 91 -3.34 -16.31 -14.19
N LEU A 92 -2.87 -16.22 -12.95
CA LEU A 92 -1.44 -16.06 -12.67
C LEU A 92 -0.63 -17.26 -13.20
N ARG A 93 -1.16 -18.48 -13.06
CA ARG A 93 -0.58 -19.71 -13.59
C ARG A 93 -0.51 -19.72 -15.12
N SER A 94 -1.39 -19.00 -15.81
CA SER A 94 -1.36 -18.91 -17.28
C SER A 94 -0.15 -18.14 -17.81
N PHE A 95 0.48 -17.30 -16.99
CA PHE A 95 1.59 -16.43 -17.38
C PHE A 95 2.97 -17.09 -17.27
N ASN A 96 3.88 -16.73 -18.18
CA ASN A 96 5.27 -17.21 -18.18
C ASN A 96 6.16 -16.19 -17.47
N LEU A 97 6.21 -16.29 -16.15
CA LEU A 97 6.82 -15.27 -15.29
C LEU A 97 8.36 -15.30 -15.36
N VAL A 98 8.93 -14.10 -15.37
CA VAL A 98 10.36 -13.82 -15.23
C VAL A 98 10.64 -13.11 -13.89
N GLU A 99 9.65 -12.39 -13.36
CA GLU A 99 9.72 -11.68 -12.09
C GLU A 99 8.43 -11.88 -11.29
N LEU A 100 8.57 -12.27 -10.02
CA LEU A 100 7.46 -12.40 -9.08
C LEU A 100 7.84 -11.74 -7.75
N LYS A 101 7.02 -10.79 -7.31
CA LYS A 101 7.15 -10.12 -6.01
C LYS A 101 5.90 -10.36 -5.18
N LEU A 102 6.07 -10.93 -4.00
CA LEU A 102 5.04 -11.19 -3.01
C LEU A 102 5.32 -10.29 -1.79
N LEU A 103 4.69 -9.11 -1.75
CA LEU A 103 5.04 -8.03 -0.81
C LEU A 103 4.04 -7.86 0.34
N ASN A 104 2.87 -8.50 0.26
CA ASN A 104 1.89 -8.48 1.34
C ASN A 104 1.26 -9.86 1.48
N LEU A 105 1.67 -10.58 2.51
CA LEU A 105 1.32 -11.99 2.74
C LEU A 105 0.38 -12.16 3.94
N LYS A 106 -0.17 -11.06 4.49
CA LYS A 106 -1.14 -11.12 5.58
C LYS A 106 -2.48 -11.66 5.08
N GLU A 107 -3.10 -12.57 5.82
CA GLU A 107 -4.47 -13.01 5.56
C GLU A 107 -5.47 -11.88 5.80
N GLU A 108 -6.55 -11.81 5.01
CA GLU A 108 -7.61 -10.77 5.10
C GLU A 108 -8.25 -10.68 6.51
N ASN A 109 -8.10 -11.71 7.35
CA ASN A 109 -8.78 -11.85 8.65
C ASN A 109 -7.87 -11.82 9.90
N THR A 110 -6.56 -11.58 9.76
CA THR A 110 -5.70 -11.47 10.94
C THR A 110 -5.92 -10.15 11.67
N ARG A 111 -6.81 -10.17 12.68
CA ARG A 111 -7.00 -9.09 13.65
C ARG A 111 -5.73 -8.89 14.48
N GLU A 112 -4.82 -8.04 14.01
CA GLU A 112 -3.73 -7.56 14.88
C GLU A 112 -4.34 -6.63 15.94
N ARG A 113 -4.22 -7.04 17.21
CA ARG A 113 -4.36 -6.12 18.34
C ARG A 113 -3.04 -5.38 18.43
N SER A 114 -2.98 -4.15 17.91
CA SER A 114 -1.84 -3.26 18.09
C SER A 114 -1.67 -2.97 19.58
N CYS A 115 -0.50 -3.30 20.11
CA CYS A 115 -0.02 -2.85 21.42
C CYS A 115 1.46 -2.53 21.26
N ARG A 116 1.81 -1.26 21.46
CA ARG A 116 3.13 -0.62 21.23
C ARG A 116 4.32 -1.22 22.00
N TYR A 117 4.15 -2.34 22.72
CA TYR A 117 5.19 -2.86 23.62
C TYR A 117 5.29 -4.39 23.69
N SER A 118 4.56 -5.16 22.88
CA SER A 118 4.72 -6.62 22.90
C SER A 118 5.57 -7.09 21.72
N GLN A 119 6.80 -7.53 21.98
CA GLN A 119 7.63 -8.37 21.09
C GLN A 119 6.98 -9.76 20.77
N ARG A 120 5.66 -9.87 20.89
CA ARG A 120 4.85 -11.08 20.72
C ARG A 120 3.57 -10.81 19.92
N ALA A 121 3.62 -9.89 18.96
CA ALA A 121 2.59 -9.87 17.91
C ALA A 121 2.62 -11.24 17.21
N LYS A 122 1.49 -11.93 17.18
CA LYS A 122 1.39 -13.27 16.55
C LYS A 122 1.51 -13.07 15.04
N LYS A 123 2.61 -13.54 14.45
CA LYS A 123 2.82 -13.49 13.00
C LYS A 123 1.70 -14.22 12.26
N SER A 124 1.29 -13.70 11.10
CA SER A 124 0.34 -14.38 10.23
C SER A 124 1.02 -15.55 9.54
N PHE A 125 0.39 -16.72 9.51
CA PHE A 125 0.92 -17.86 8.75
C PHE A 125 0.54 -17.71 7.28
N PHE A 126 1.46 -17.98 6.36
CA PHE A 126 1.23 -18.00 4.92
C PHE A 126 1.85 -19.26 4.31
N ASP A 127 1.05 -20.04 3.57
CA ASP A 127 1.55 -21.24 2.89
C ASP A 127 2.26 -20.86 1.57
N ILE A 128 3.51 -20.44 1.70
CA ILE A 128 4.31 -19.98 0.55
C ILE A 128 4.58 -21.12 -0.45
N ILE A 129 4.65 -22.35 0.02
CA ILE A 129 4.87 -23.52 -0.83
C ILE A 129 3.66 -23.72 -1.74
N ALA A 130 2.46 -23.80 -1.16
CA ALA A 130 1.22 -23.97 -1.90
C ALA A 130 0.97 -22.78 -2.83
N ALA A 131 1.28 -21.56 -2.39
CA ALA A 131 1.12 -20.36 -3.21
C ALA A 131 2.02 -20.41 -4.47
N LEU A 132 3.31 -20.70 -4.31
CA LEU A 132 4.25 -20.76 -5.44
C LEU A 132 3.95 -21.93 -6.38
N ASP A 133 3.66 -23.11 -5.84
CA ASP A 133 3.23 -24.28 -6.62
C ASP A 133 1.93 -23.97 -7.39
N SER A 134 1.06 -23.16 -6.79
CA SER A 134 -0.19 -22.77 -7.43
C SER A 134 -0.03 -21.73 -8.52
N ILE A 135 0.88 -20.77 -8.36
CA ILE A 135 1.07 -19.62 -9.26
C ILE A 135 2.03 -19.96 -10.41
N LEU A 136 3.04 -20.79 -10.18
CA LEU A 136 4.11 -21.00 -11.14
C LEU A 136 3.83 -22.22 -12.04
N ASN A 137 3.69 -21.98 -13.33
CA ASN A 137 3.72 -23.07 -14.31
C ASN A 137 5.17 -23.55 -14.60
N SER A 138 5.27 -24.63 -15.38
CA SER A 138 6.56 -25.26 -15.71
C SER A 138 7.51 -24.39 -16.54
N LYS A 139 6.99 -23.42 -17.31
CA LYS A 139 7.81 -22.45 -18.05
C LYS A 139 8.31 -21.38 -17.09
N SER A 140 7.45 -20.83 -16.24
CA SER A 140 7.81 -19.88 -15.17
C SER A 140 8.91 -20.44 -14.29
N CYS A 141 8.84 -21.71 -13.87
CA CYS A 141 9.90 -22.34 -13.08
C CYS A 141 11.28 -22.39 -13.78
N LYS A 142 11.33 -22.25 -15.12
CA LYS A 142 12.57 -22.23 -15.92
C LYS A 142 12.99 -20.81 -16.29
N SER A 143 12.05 -19.87 -16.41
CA SER A 143 12.28 -18.49 -16.84
C SER A 143 12.37 -17.47 -15.69
N LEU A 144 11.92 -17.81 -14.49
CA LEU A 144 11.98 -16.90 -13.34
C LEU A 144 13.44 -16.53 -13.03
N ARG A 145 13.71 -15.23 -12.93
CA ARG A 145 15.02 -14.66 -12.60
C ARG A 145 14.98 -13.87 -11.30
N VAL A 146 13.83 -13.27 -10.99
CA VAL A 146 13.64 -12.43 -9.81
C VAL A 146 12.50 -12.99 -8.96
N LEU A 147 12.81 -13.29 -7.70
CA LEU A 147 11.82 -13.64 -6.68
C LEU A 147 12.02 -12.75 -5.45
N LYS A 148 10.96 -12.05 -5.05
CA LYS A 148 10.92 -11.29 -3.80
C LYS A 148 9.76 -11.78 -2.94
N ILE A 149 10.05 -12.07 -1.68
CA ILE A 149 9.09 -12.51 -0.67
C ILE A 149 9.37 -11.65 0.56
N ASP A 150 8.39 -10.84 0.97
CA ASP A 150 8.47 -10.09 2.23
C ASP A 150 8.08 -11.00 3.40
N GLY A 151 9.03 -11.30 4.29
CA GLY A 151 8.82 -12.10 5.48
C GLY A 151 8.37 -11.31 6.71
N ASP A 152 8.22 -9.99 6.63
CA ASP A 152 7.86 -9.20 7.81
C ASP A 152 6.47 -9.59 8.32
N GLN A 153 6.38 -9.77 9.64
CA GLN A 153 5.20 -10.28 10.35
C GLN A 153 4.59 -11.59 9.82
N THR A 154 5.29 -12.33 8.97
CA THR A 154 4.77 -13.55 8.33
C THR A 154 5.57 -14.78 8.76
N GLU A 155 4.87 -15.87 9.06
CA GLU A 155 5.42 -17.20 9.28
C GLU A 155 5.13 -18.08 8.06
N PHE A 156 6.13 -18.83 7.59
CA PHE A 156 5.99 -19.75 6.46
C PHE A 156 5.99 -21.20 6.93
N ASN A 157 5.66 -22.11 6.00
CA ASN A 157 5.83 -23.55 6.20
C ASN A 157 7.24 -23.85 6.71
N ARG A 158 7.37 -24.88 7.56
CA ARG A 158 8.69 -25.47 7.82
C ARG A 158 9.26 -25.97 6.49
N ASP A 159 10.56 -25.83 6.31
CA ASP A 159 11.29 -26.29 5.11
C ASP A 159 10.89 -25.63 3.79
N TRP A 160 10.23 -24.45 3.84
CA TRP A 160 9.77 -23.73 2.65
C TRP A 160 10.88 -23.42 1.63
N ILE A 161 12.09 -23.14 2.12
CA ILE A 161 13.22 -22.80 1.27
C ILE A 161 14.09 -24.01 0.91
N ASP A 162 14.37 -24.89 1.88
CA ASP A 162 15.15 -26.12 1.74
C ASP A 162 14.73 -27.12 2.82
N GLN A 163 14.86 -28.42 2.52
CA GLN A 163 14.59 -29.49 3.47
C GLN A 163 15.57 -29.45 4.65
N MET A 164 15.09 -29.18 5.86
CA MET A 164 15.83 -29.58 7.05
C MET A 164 15.87 -31.11 7.12
N LYS A 165 17.04 -31.66 7.45
CA LYS A 165 17.32 -33.11 7.55
C LYS A 165 16.63 -33.78 8.76
N ASN A 166 15.35 -33.50 9.03
CA ASN A 166 14.59 -34.23 10.04
C ASN A 166 13.84 -35.39 9.37
N GLU A 167 13.77 -36.53 10.06
CA GLU A 167 13.58 -37.89 9.55
C GLU A 167 12.22 -38.21 8.86
N PHE A 168 11.33 -37.24 8.69
CA PHE A 168 10.01 -37.45 8.09
C PHE A 168 9.96 -36.94 6.64
N ARG A 169 10.05 -37.90 5.72
CA ARG A 169 10.14 -37.69 4.27
C ARG A 169 8.78 -37.32 3.66
N TYR A 170 8.63 -36.09 3.18
CA TYR A 170 7.67 -35.77 2.11
C TYR A 170 8.46 -35.43 0.84
N PHE A 171 8.61 -36.43 -0.05
CA PHE A 171 9.45 -36.36 -1.26
C PHE A 171 8.86 -35.50 -2.39
N HIS A 172 7.65 -34.96 -2.24
CA HIS A 172 6.91 -34.29 -3.32
C HIS A 172 6.62 -32.80 -3.08
N VAL A 173 7.26 -32.16 -2.10
CA VAL A 173 6.96 -30.78 -1.73
C VAL A 173 7.80 -29.80 -2.56
N PHE A 174 7.15 -28.84 -3.22
CA PHE A 174 7.82 -27.72 -3.90
C PHE A 174 8.77 -27.00 -2.93
N GLN A 175 10.06 -26.94 -3.27
CA GLN A 175 11.07 -26.24 -2.47
C GLN A 175 11.75 -25.21 -3.34
N ILE A 176 11.77 -23.96 -2.88
CA ILE A 176 12.28 -22.84 -3.65
C ILE A 176 13.72 -23.08 -4.09
N ALA A 177 14.59 -23.58 -3.20
CA ALA A 177 15.99 -23.85 -3.53
C ALA A 177 16.16 -24.93 -4.62
N ASN A 178 15.25 -25.92 -4.69
CA ASN A 178 15.34 -27.00 -5.66
C ASN A 178 14.73 -26.64 -7.00
N VAL A 179 13.59 -25.95 -6.99
CA VAL A 179 12.84 -25.64 -8.20
C VAL A 179 13.40 -24.39 -8.87
N LEU A 180 13.67 -23.34 -8.08
CA LEU A 180 14.02 -22.01 -8.59
C LEU A 180 15.50 -21.68 -8.41
N GLY A 181 16.21 -22.34 -7.49
CA GLY A 181 17.63 -22.11 -7.23
C GLY A 181 18.52 -22.10 -8.47
N PRO A 182 18.40 -23.08 -9.40
CA PRO A 182 19.22 -23.12 -10.61
C PRO A 182 19.00 -21.95 -11.58
N VAL A 183 17.87 -21.25 -11.50
CA VAL A 183 17.48 -20.23 -12.50
C VAL A 183 17.46 -18.80 -11.96
N LEU A 184 17.34 -18.62 -10.65
CA LEU A 184 17.26 -17.30 -10.02
C LEU A 184 18.59 -16.53 -10.09
N GLN A 185 18.47 -15.24 -10.38
CA GLN A 185 19.55 -14.26 -10.37
C GLN A 185 19.40 -13.26 -9.22
N GLN A 186 18.15 -12.96 -8.84
CA GLN A 186 17.83 -12.07 -7.74
C GLN A 186 16.88 -12.77 -6.77
N LEU A 187 17.26 -12.79 -5.49
CA LEU A 187 16.45 -13.33 -4.41
C LEU A 187 16.38 -12.34 -3.26
N ASN A 188 15.17 -11.88 -2.92
CA ASN A 188 14.91 -11.12 -1.71
C ASN A 188 13.96 -11.92 -0.83
N ILE A 189 14.45 -12.27 0.35
CA ILE A 189 13.74 -13.01 1.39
C ILE A 189 14.03 -12.35 2.74
N SER A 190 14.03 -11.03 2.75
CA SER A 190 14.22 -10.23 3.96
C SER A 190 13.14 -10.55 5.00
N SER A 191 13.51 -10.43 6.28
CA SER A 191 12.67 -10.74 7.45
C SER A 191 12.15 -12.19 7.52
N CYS A 192 12.66 -13.10 6.68
CA CYS A 192 12.26 -14.50 6.68
C CYS A 192 13.02 -15.30 7.75
N THR A 193 12.39 -16.37 8.24
CA THR A 193 13.10 -17.33 9.11
C THR A 193 13.93 -18.28 8.25
N LEU A 194 15.24 -18.31 8.49
CA LEU A 194 16.21 -19.13 7.77
C LEU A 194 16.87 -20.18 8.68
N PRO A 195 17.39 -21.28 8.12
CA PRO A 195 18.22 -22.21 8.88
C PRO A 195 19.49 -21.53 9.40
N PRO A 196 20.13 -22.02 10.49
CA PRO A 196 21.26 -21.32 11.14
C PRO A 196 22.48 -21.02 10.25
N ASN A 197 22.73 -21.83 9.22
CA ASN A 197 23.87 -21.70 8.29
C ASN A 197 23.39 -21.72 6.83
N PRO A 198 22.60 -20.73 6.39
CA PRO A 198 21.87 -20.80 5.13
C PRO A 198 22.81 -20.75 3.92
N PHE A 199 23.96 -20.06 4.03
CA PHE A 199 24.94 -19.98 2.95
C PHE A 199 25.61 -21.30 2.60
N LYS A 200 25.78 -22.19 3.60
CA LYS A 200 26.35 -23.52 3.38
C LYS A 200 25.30 -24.56 2.96
N THR A 201 24.05 -24.36 3.38
CA THR A 201 22.99 -25.39 3.28
C THR A 201 22.00 -25.12 2.15
N VAL A 202 21.57 -23.86 2.02
CA VAL A 202 20.51 -23.42 1.11
C VAL A 202 21.08 -22.74 -0.12
N PHE A 203 21.87 -21.68 0.08
CA PHE A 203 22.29 -20.81 -1.03
C PHE A 203 23.32 -21.45 -1.96
N ASN A 204 23.91 -22.58 -1.56
CA ASN A 204 24.74 -23.39 -2.46
C ASN A 204 23.97 -23.93 -3.69
N ARG A 205 22.62 -23.97 -3.65
CA ARG A 205 21.75 -24.37 -4.76
C ARG A 205 21.40 -23.22 -5.72
N PHE A 206 21.96 -22.04 -5.48
CA PHE A 206 21.68 -20.82 -6.24
C PHE A 206 22.93 -20.28 -6.95
N PRO A 207 23.49 -21.03 -7.92
CA PRO A 207 24.80 -20.73 -8.53
C PRO A 207 24.81 -19.44 -9.37
N ASN A 208 23.63 -18.97 -9.78
CA ASN A 208 23.45 -17.84 -10.68
C ASN A 208 23.06 -16.54 -9.97
N LEU A 209 23.00 -16.51 -8.64
CA LEU A 209 22.67 -15.30 -7.90
C LEU A 209 23.72 -14.20 -8.11
N THR A 210 23.22 -13.05 -8.51
CA THR A 210 23.94 -11.78 -8.57
C THR A 210 23.43 -10.81 -7.50
N GLU A 211 22.18 -10.95 -7.04
CA GLU A 211 21.62 -10.12 -5.98
C GLU A 211 20.94 -10.98 -4.90
N LEU A 212 21.32 -10.75 -3.64
CA LEU A 212 20.74 -11.44 -2.48
C LEU A 212 20.42 -10.46 -1.36
N ASP A 213 19.18 -10.47 -0.90
CA ASP A 213 18.73 -9.75 0.29
C ASP A 213 18.15 -10.73 1.31
N VAL A 214 18.84 -10.84 2.45
CA VAL A 214 18.46 -11.66 3.61
C VAL A 214 18.37 -10.81 4.88
N SER A 215 18.23 -9.50 4.72
CA SER A 215 18.18 -8.53 5.83
C SER A 215 17.16 -8.92 6.89
N TYR A 216 17.45 -8.67 8.16
CA TYR A 216 16.57 -8.92 9.30
C TYR A 216 16.09 -10.38 9.44
N SER A 217 16.77 -11.31 8.78
CA SER A 217 16.53 -12.75 8.94
C SER A 217 17.25 -13.27 10.18
N ASN A 218 16.70 -14.30 10.83
CA ASN A 218 17.32 -14.86 12.04
C ASN A 218 18.26 -16.02 11.70
N PHE A 219 19.53 -15.72 11.39
CA PHE A 219 20.59 -16.73 11.23
C PHE A 219 21.90 -16.28 11.88
N SER A 220 22.77 -17.24 12.20
CA SER A 220 23.92 -17.01 13.09
C SER A 220 25.29 -16.92 12.39
N SER A 221 25.38 -17.23 11.10
CA SER A 221 26.64 -17.11 10.35
C SER A 221 26.43 -17.03 8.84
N ILE A 222 27.35 -16.32 8.17
CA ILE A 222 27.46 -16.26 6.71
C ILE A 222 28.53 -17.20 6.14
N ARG A 223 29.04 -18.16 6.94
CA ARG A 223 30.03 -19.13 6.48
C ARG A 223 29.53 -19.88 5.22
N GLY A 224 30.32 -19.86 4.16
CA GLY A 224 29.95 -20.39 2.85
C GLY A 224 29.50 -19.33 1.86
N LEU A 225 29.36 -18.07 2.27
CA LEU A 225 28.99 -16.95 1.38
C LEU A 225 29.92 -16.84 0.17
N SER A 226 31.21 -17.15 0.32
CA SER A 226 32.17 -17.09 -0.80
C SER A 226 31.89 -18.09 -1.94
N GLN A 227 30.95 -19.02 -1.75
CA GLN A 227 30.49 -19.92 -2.82
C GLN A 227 29.64 -19.20 -3.87
N LEU A 228 29.01 -18.07 -3.51
CA LEU A 228 28.23 -17.23 -4.41
C LEU A 228 29.16 -16.31 -5.21
N LYS A 229 29.94 -16.90 -6.12
CA LYS A 229 31.02 -16.22 -6.87
C LYS A 229 30.53 -15.12 -7.82
N ASN A 230 29.25 -15.10 -8.14
CA ASN A 230 28.63 -14.12 -9.04
C ASN A 230 27.90 -13.00 -8.28
N LEU A 231 27.95 -13.01 -6.95
CA LEU A 231 27.21 -12.04 -6.15
C LEU A 231 27.81 -10.63 -6.29
N GLU A 232 26.98 -9.71 -6.74
CA GLU A 232 27.28 -8.29 -6.99
C GLU A 232 26.57 -7.40 -5.97
N LYS A 233 25.35 -7.75 -5.56
CA LYS A 233 24.60 -7.04 -4.51
C LYS A 233 24.26 -7.95 -3.35
N LEU A 234 24.58 -7.51 -2.13
CA LEU A 234 24.31 -8.25 -0.91
C LEU A 234 23.79 -7.32 0.19
N SER A 235 22.62 -7.63 0.73
CA SER A 235 22.10 -7.01 1.94
C SER A 235 22.09 -7.99 3.11
N LEU A 236 22.82 -7.62 4.17
CA LEU A 236 22.90 -8.29 5.46
C LEU A 236 22.43 -7.36 6.60
N ALA A 237 21.57 -6.39 6.29
CA ALA A 237 21.11 -5.43 7.27
C ALA A 237 20.44 -6.11 8.48
N GLY A 238 20.72 -5.65 9.69
CA GLY A 238 20.20 -6.20 10.94
C GLY A 238 20.68 -7.62 11.29
N ILE A 239 21.71 -8.15 10.61
CA ILE A 239 22.29 -9.46 10.91
C ILE A 239 23.49 -9.29 11.86
N PRO A 240 23.54 -9.97 13.02
CA PRO A 240 24.68 -9.90 13.92
C PRO A 240 25.87 -10.66 13.34
N LEU A 241 26.90 -9.94 12.86
CA LEU A 241 28.09 -10.53 12.25
C LEU A 241 29.30 -10.55 13.20
N GLY A 242 29.98 -11.70 13.27
CA GLY A 242 31.23 -11.88 14.02
C GLY A 242 32.48 -11.68 13.16
N ASN A 243 33.65 -11.77 13.79
CA ASN A 243 34.97 -11.65 13.14
C ASN A 243 35.16 -12.65 11.98
N GLN A 244 34.71 -13.89 12.19
CA GLN A 244 34.84 -14.95 11.17
C GLN A 244 33.95 -14.68 9.96
N ASP A 245 32.81 -14.04 10.18
CA ASP A 245 31.87 -13.65 9.13
C ASP A 245 32.47 -12.51 8.28
N MET A 246 33.12 -11.51 8.88
CA MET A 246 33.80 -10.44 8.13
C MET A 246 34.88 -10.97 7.20
N ARG A 247 35.69 -11.95 7.66
CA ARG A 247 36.68 -12.63 6.80
C ARG A 247 36.05 -13.39 5.65
N GLU A 248 34.83 -13.90 5.82
CA GLU A 248 34.11 -14.58 4.75
C GLU A 248 33.52 -13.57 3.76
N LEU A 249 32.95 -12.47 4.26
CA LEU A 249 32.37 -11.37 3.48
C LEU A 249 33.39 -10.80 2.48
N PHE A 250 34.60 -10.52 2.93
CA PHE A 250 35.64 -9.92 2.08
C PHE A 250 36.23 -10.86 1.02
N LYS A 251 35.80 -12.12 0.98
CA LYS A 251 36.12 -13.03 -0.13
C LYS A 251 35.27 -12.77 -1.38
N LEU A 252 34.21 -11.96 -1.29
CA LEU A 252 33.38 -11.60 -2.44
C LEU A 252 34.12 -10.63 -3.36
N ARG A 253 34.67 -11.14 -4.46
CA ARG A 253 35.48 -10.33 -5.39
C ARG A 253 34.68 -9.53 -6.41
N LYS A 254 33.42 -9.90 -6.65
CA LYS A 254 32.51 -9.17 -7.55
C LYS A 254 31.51 -8.27 -6.81
N GLY A 255 31.56 -8.24 -5.48
CA GLY A 255 30.63 -7.46 -4.67
C GLY A 255 30.78 -5.96 -4.96
N GLN A 256 29.72 -5.36 -5.50
CA GLN A 256 29.64 -3.95 -5.86
C GLN A 256 28.74 -3.17 -4.90
N PHE A 257 27.72 -3.81 -4.34
CA PHE A 257 26.77 -3.19 -3.44
C PHE A 257 26.66 -4.01 -2.16
N LEU A 258 26.93 -3.37 -1.03
CA LEU A 258 26.88 -4.00 0.27
C LEU A 258 26.05 -3.15 1.23
N ASN A 259 25.04 -3.76 1.82
CA ASN A 259 24.25 -3.16 2.89
C ASN A 259 24.47 -3.92 4.21
N LEU A 260 25.05 -3.22 5.19
CA LEU A 260 25.31 -3.66 6.56
C LEU A 260 24.62 -2.75 7.58
N SER A 261 23.56 -2.06 7.19
CA SER A 261 22.82 -1.19 8.10
C SER A 261 22.27 -1.99 9.29
N ASP A 262 22.37 -1.46 10.51
CA ASP A 262 21.91 -2.16 11.72
C ASP A 262 21.15 -1.21 12.66
N ILE A 263 20.17 -1.76 13.38
CA ILE A 263 19.46 -1.11 14.49
C ILE A 263 20.21 -1.38 15.81
N ASN A 264 21.09 -2.38 15.85
CA ASN A 264 21.93 -2.73 17.01
C ASN A 264 23.42 -2.48 16.72
N ARG A 265 24.21 -2.10 17.74
CA ARG A 265 25.56 -1.48 17.59
C ARG A 265 26.73 -2.40 17.14
N GLY A 266 26.54 -3.40 16.29
CA GLY A 266 27.56 -4.46 16.09
C GLY A 266 28.30 -4.48 14.75
N PRO A 267 27.61 -4.80 13.65
CA PRO A 267 28.23 -5.22 12.38
C PRO A 267 28.92 -4.09 11.62
N SER A 268 28.32 -2.89 11.60
CA SER A 268 28.77 -1.76 10.78
C SER A 268 30.13 -1.23 11.24
N ILE A 269 30.30 -0.96 12.54
CA ILE A 269 31.58 -0.50 13.12
C ILE A 269 32.68 -1.53 12.90
N ARG A 270 32.39 -2.82 13.18
CA ARG A 270 33.35 -3.91 12.95
C ARG A 270 33.76 -4.00 11.49
N SER A 271 32.81 -3.84 10.56
CA SER A 271 33.11 -3.89 9.14
C SER A 271 34.14 -2.81 8.76
N VAL A 272 33.94 -1.58 9.22
CA VAL A 272 34.83 -0.43 9.00
C VAL A 272 36.22 -0.71 9.58
N GLU A 273 36.31 -1.21 10.82
CA GLU A 273 37.59 -1.57 11.45
C GLU A 273 38.33 -2.67 10.68
N TYR A 274 37.61 -3.68 10.20
CA TYR A 274 38.18 -4.78 9.41
C TYR A 274 38.63 -4.32 8.02
N SER A 275 37.91 -3.38 7.39
CA SER A 275 38.30 -2.81 6.10
C SER A 275 39.70 -2.23 6.15
N PHE A 276 40.10 -1.64 7.28
CA PHE A 276 41.42 -1.04 7.46
C PHE A 276 42.56 -2.03 7.71
N GLN A 277 42.24 -3.30 7.95
CA GLN A 277 43.22 -4.36 8.22
C GLN A 277 43.53 -5.22 6.99
N GLU A 278 42.71 -5.12 5.95
CA GLU A 278 42.79 -5.95 4.75
C GLU A 278 43.35 -5.12 3.59
N GLU A 279 44.22 -5.72 2.77
CA GLU A 279 44.94 -5.00 1.70
C GLU A 279 44.02 -4.57 0.54
N SER A 280 42.95 -5.34 0.30
CA SER A 280 41.95 -5.02 -0.72
C SER A 280 40.61 -5.72 -0.39
N PRO A 281 39.88 -5.22 0.62
CA PRO A 281 38.54 -5.70 0.91
C PRO A 281 37.63 -5.31 -0.27
N LEU A 282 36.82 -6.25 -0.77
CA LEU A 282 35.76 -5.99 -1.76
C LEU A 282 36.18 -5.01 -2.90
N PRO A 283 37.11 -5.41 -3.79
CA PRO A 283 37.77 -4.50 -4.74
C PRO A 283 36.84 -3.81 -5.75
N GLU A 284 35.63 -4.33 -5.92
CA GLU A 284 34.62 -3.81 -6.85
C GLU A 284 33.54 -2.97 -6.15
N LEU A 285 33.68 -2.69 -4.85
CA LEU A 285 32.66 -2.03 -4.04
C LEU A 285 32.42 -0.58 -4.51
N LYS A 286 31.17 -0.30 -4.88
CA LYS A 286 30.66 1.01 -5.32
C LYS A 286 29.70 1.63 -4.34
N PHE A 287 28.98 0.79 -3.60
CA PHE A 287 27.99 1.23 -2.62
C PHE A 287 28.20 0.49 -1.30
N LEU A 288 28.31 1.25 -0.22
CA LEU A 288 28.40 0.74 1.14
C LEU A 288 27.37 1.43 2.03
N ASP A 289 26.37 0.69 2.49
CA ASP A 289 25.44 1.17 3.51
C ASP A 289 25.84 0.66 4.90
N ILE A 290 26.20 1.59 5.78
CA ILE A 290 26.57 1.36 7.17
C ILE A 290 25.66 2.17 8.11
N SER A 291 24.46 2.54 7.64
CA SER A 291 23.46 3.29 8.39
C SER A 291 23.08 2.58 9.69
N GLY A 292 22.86 3.32 10.78
CA GLY A 292 22.69 2.69 12.08
C GLY A 292 22.73 3.67 13.24
N ILE A 293 22.38 3.18 14.43
CA ILE A 293 22.44 3.98 15.65
C ILE A 293 23.90 4.00 16.12
N GLY A 294 24.70 4.90 15.57
CA GLY A 294 26.15 4.93 15.80
C GLY A 294 26.68 6.34 16.01
N HIS A 295 26.73 6.80 17.27
CA HIS A 295 27.49 8.00 17.68
C HIS A 295 29.02 7.78 17.67
N ASP A 296 29.50 6.63 17.17
CA ASP A 296 30.86 6.12 17.42
C ASP A 296 31.77 6.14 16.17
N LEU A 297 31.28 6.50 14.98
CA LEU A 297 32.16 6.68 13.80
C LEU A 297 32.50 8.15 13.58
N GLU A 298 33.79 8.43 13.50
CA GLU A 298 34.31 9.75 13.15
C GLU A 298 34.38 9.92 11.62
N MET A 299 34.21 11.16 11.15
CA MET A 299 34.33 11.48 9.72
C MET A 299 35.70 11.12 9.12
N ALA A 300 36.78 11.14 9.91
CA ALA A 300 38.09 10.68 9.47
C ALA A 300 38.08 9.19 9.08
N GLN A 301 37.30 8.36 9.78
CA GLN A 301 37.14 6.94 9.45
C GLN A 301 36.34 6.79 8.15
N ILE A 302 35.30 7.60 7.94
CA ILE A 302 34.53 7.60 6.68
C ILE A 302 35.41 8.03 5.50
N GLY A 303 36.24 9.08 5.67
CA GLY A 303 37.20 9.50 4.66
C GLY A 303 38.19 8.39 4.29
N ARG A 304 38.70 7.67 5.29
CA ARG A 304 39.62 6.53 5.08
C ARG A 304 38.97 5.36 4.33
N LEU A 305 37.65 5.16 4.42
CA LEU A 305 36.97 4.14 3.62
C LEU A 305 37.12 4.38 2.11
N VAL A 306 37.15 5.65 1.67
CA VAL A 306 37.33 5.98 0.24
C VAL A 306 38.74 5.62 -0.24
N GLU A 307 39.74 5.70 0.63
CA GLU A 307 41.11 5.26 0.32
C GLU A 307 41.19 3.73 0.20
N VAL A 308 40.45 3.01 1.05
CA VAL A 308 40.40 1.54 1.06
C VAL A 308 39.60 0.99 -0.12
N TYR A 309 38.54 1.69 -0.51
CA TYR A 309 37.62 1.29 -1.58
C TYR A 309 37.70 2.28 -2.76
N PRO A 310 38.64 2.09 -3.71
CA PRO A 310 38.91 3.08 -4.76
C PRO A 310 37.78 3.25 -5.78
N LYS A 311 36.79 2.35 -5.81
CA LYS A 311 35.60 2.41 -6.68
C LYS A 311 34.35 2.86 -5.95
N LEU A 312 34.45 3.25 -4.67
CA LEU A 312 33.31 3.63 -3.86
C LEU A 312 32.71 4.94 -4.39
N GLU A 313 31.44 4.88 -4.78
CA GLU A 313 30.69 6.00 -5.36
C GLU A 313 29.65 6.54 -4.36
N THR A 314 29.19 5.71 -3.41
CA THR A 314 28.12 6.10 -2.48
C THR A 314 28.24 5.40 -1.13
N ILE A 315 27.96 6.14 -0.05
CA ILE A 315 27.90 5.63 1.32
C ILE A 315 26.55 5.95 1.96
N GLY A 316 25.88 4.93 2.49
CA GLY A 316 24.68 5.07 3.32
C GLY A 316 25.04 5.37 4.78
N LEU A 317 24.58 6.52 5.28
CA LEU A 317 24.87 7.06 6.62
C LEU A 317 23.57 7.58 7.28
N LEU A 318 22.46 6.87 7.14
CA LEU A 318 21.22 7.24 7.83
C LEU A 318 21.41 7.12 9.34
N ASP A 319 20.84 8.08 10.08
CA ASP A 319 20.91 8.26 11.53
C ASP A 319 22.29 8.63 12.08
N TYR A 320 23.20 9.10 11.21
CA TYR A 320 24.43 9.74 11.62
C TYR A 320 24.27 11.26 11.71
N HIS A 321 24.59 11.84 12.87
CA HIS A 321 24.66 13.28 13.08
C HIS A 321 26.12 13.74 13.02
N PHE A 322 26.50 14.37 11.92
CA PHE A 322 27.79 15.06 11.80
C PHE A 322 27.55 16.55 12.04
N TYR A 323 28.36 17.16 12.90
CA TYR A 323 28.23 18.58 13.25
C TYR A 323 28.62 19.52 12.10
N ASP A 324 29.39 19.02 11.12
CA ASP A 324 29.85 19.78 9.96
C ASP A 324 29.30 19.18 8.65
N ASN A 325 28.84 20.05 7.75
CA ASN A 325 28.48 19.69 6.36
C ASN A 325 29.76 19.36 5.58
N ILE A 326 30.26 18.14 5.76
CA ILE A 326 31.50 17.68 5.13
C ILE A 326 31.17 16.94 3.83
N VAL A 327 31.78 17.40 2.75
CA VAL A 327 31.71 16.77 1.43
C VAL A 327 32.95 15.89 1.25
N ILE A 328 32.75 14.62 0.92
CA ILE A 328 33.82 13.72 0.49
C ILE A 328 33.87 13.76 -1.06
N PRO A 329 34.96 14.28 -1.67
CA PRO A 329 35.02 14.43 -3.12
C PRO A 329 34.78 13.10 -3.86
N GLY A 330 33.89 13.12 -4.84
CA GLY A 330 33.60 11.96 -5.69
C GLY A 330 32.70 10.89 -5.05
N VAL A 331 32.28 11.06 -3.80
CA VAL A 331 31.43 10.09 -3.08
C VAL A 331 30.14 10.74 -2.62
N LYS A 332 28.99 10.17 -3.02
CA LYS A 332 27.68 10.60 -2.54
C LYS A 332 27.42 10.05 -1.13
N LEU A 333 27.07 10.92 -0.19
CA LEU A 333 26.63 10.51 1.15
C LEU A 333 25.11 10.51 1.19
N LEU A 334 24.49 9.38 1.56
CA LEU A 334 23.05 9.29 1.79
C LEU A 334 22.77 9.48 3.27
N GLN A 335 22.01 10.51 3.58
CA GLN A 335 21.74 10.97 4.94
C GLN A 335 20.24 11.25 5.11
N ASN A 336 19.81 11.44 6.33
CA ASN A 336 18.44 11.82 6.70
C ASN A 336 18.45 12.96 7.73
N GLY A 337 19.46 13.83 7.70
CA GLY A 337 19.56 14.98 8.60
C GLY A 337 18.51 16.05 8.31
N THR A 338 18.15 16.25 7.05
CA THR A 338 17.12 17.19 6.58
C THR A 338 16.09 16.51 5.68
N LEU A 339 14.97 17.18 5.39
CA LEU A 339 13.92 16.67 4.48
C LEU A 339 14.41 16.43 3.05
N GLU A 340 15.28 17.29 2.53
CA GLU A 340 15.88 17.14 1.19
C GLU A 340 16.78 15.91 1.16
N GLN A 341 17.62 15.73 2.19
CA GLN A 341 18.47 14.54 2.31
C GLN A 341 17.62 13.27 2.40
N CYS A 342 16.50 13.31 3.14
CA CYS A 342 15.55 12.20 3.20
C CYS A 342 14.98 11.88 1.81
N CYS A 343 14.56 12.88 1.03
CA CYS A 343 14.06 12.70 -0.33
C CYS A 343 15.12 12.08 -1.25
N ASP A 344 16.35 12.63 -1.23
CA ASP A 344 17.47 12.15 -2.03
C ASP A 344 17.87 10.71 -1.69
N SER A 345 17.78 10.36 -0.40
CA SER A 345 18.01 9.00 0.09
C SER A 345 16.92 8.04 -0.37
N ILE A 346 15.64 8.42 -0.26
CA ILE A 346 14.51 7.61 -0.77
C ILE A 346 14.72 7.29 -2.25
N ASP A 347 15.05 8.31 -3.05
CA ASP A 347 15.28 8.15 -4.49
C ASP A 347 16.43 7.19 -4.78
N TYR A 348 17.52 7.32 -4.03
CA TYR A 348 18.65 6.43 -4.21
C TYR A 348 18.27 4.98 -3.90
N TYR A 349 17.64 4.71 -2.74
CA TYR A 349 17.31 3.35 -2.34
C TYR A 349 16.29 2.70 -3.27
N LEU A 350 15.23 3.44 -3.66
CA LEU A 350 14.23 2.95 -4.62
C LEU A 350 14.85 2.56 -5.96
N ASN A 351 15.74 3.41 -6.50
CA ASN A 351 16.33 3.18 -7.82
C ASN A 351 17.44 2.12 -7.84
N ASN A 352 18.14 1.87 -6.73
CA ASN A 352 19.31 0.98 -6.70
C ASN A 352 19.07 -0.39 -6.04
N TRP A 353 18.24 -0.42 -4.99
CA TRP A 353 17.93 -1.62 -4.19
C TRP A 353 16.47 -2.04 -4.26
N GLY A 354 15.59 -1.16 -4.76
CA GLY A 354 14.15 -1.31 -4.66
C GLY A 354 13.66 -1.10 -3.22
N PHE A 355 12.37 -1.36 -3.00
CA PHE A 355 11.74 -1.12 -1.70
C PHE A 355 12.31 -2.01 -0.58
N GLN A 356 13.10 -1.44 0.34
CA GLN A 356 13.57 -2.08 1.58
C GLN A 356 12.78 -1.52 2.76
N ASN A 357 11.76 -2.24 3.23
CA ASN A 357 10.78 -1.76 4.20
C ASN A 357 11.43 -1.06 5.42
N LYS A 358 12.40 -1.71 6.06
CA LYS A 358 13.07 -1.19 7.27
C LYS A 358 13.91 0.07 7.02
N THR A 359 14.64 0.13 5.91
CA THR A 359 15.46 1.30 5.55
C THR A 359 14.57 2.49 5.22
N ILE A 360 13.54 2.26 4.40
CA ILE A 360 12.58 3.29 4.02
C ILE A 360 11.80 3.80 5.24
N ALA A 361 11.34 2.91 6.12
CA ALA A 361 10.63 3.30 7.34
C ALA A 361 11.46 4.28 8.18
N ARG A 362 12.77 4.04 8.36
CA ARG A 362 13.66 4.96 9.09
C ARG A 362 13.74 6.36 8.47
N ILE A 363 13.75 6.43 7.13
CA ILE A 363 13.77 7.74 6.46
C ILE A 363 12.44 8.46 6.68
N ILE A 364 11.32 7.75 6.63
CA ILE A 364 9.99 8.32 6.93
C ILE A 364 9.91 8.80 8.38
N ASP A 365 10.32 7.96 9.35
CA ASP A 365 10.33 8.30 10.77
C ASP A 365 11.14 9.58 11.02
N ARG A 366 12.27 9.72 10.31
CA ARG A 366 13.12 10.90 10.42
C ARG A 366 12.52 12.14 9.76
N MET A 367 11.88 12.00 8.59
CA MET A 367 11.11 13.09 7.98
C MET A 367 10.03 13.60 8.93
N GLU A 368 9.34 12.67 9.59
CA GLU A 368 8.31 13.00 10.57
C GLU A 368 8.89 13.76 11.76
N GLU A 369 9.99 13.29 12.35
CA GLU A 369 10.65 13.99 13.45
C GLU A 369 10.96 15.44 13.06
N GLU A 370 11.62 15.65 11.92
CA GLU A 370 11.98 16.99 11.44
C GLU A 370 10.76 17.91 11.29
N ILE A 371 9.63 17.38 10.84
CA ILE A 371 8.39 18.15 10.65
C ILE A 371 7.69 18.41 11.98
N ARG A 372 7.67 17.43 12.88
CA ARG A 372 7.05 17.56 14.20
C ARG A 372 7.75 18.61 15.06
N TRP A 373 9.08 18.71 14.96
CA TRP A 373 9.91 19.65 15.73
C TRP A 373 10.10 21.00 15.04
N ALA A 374 9.43 21.26 13.91
CA ALA A 374 9.35 22.59 13.31
C ALA A 374 8.40 23.46 14.14
N ASP A 375 8.85 23.87 15.34
CA ASP A 375 8.01 24.51 16.35
C ASP A 375 7.38 25.84 15.88
N ASP A 376 8.04 26.62 15.01
CA ASP A 376 7.58 27.97 14.60
C ASP A 376 7.91 28.42 13.15
N ASP A 377 8.77 27.73 12.40
CA ASP A 377 9.12 28.08 11.01
C ASP A 377 8.68 26.98 10.05
N PRO A 378 7.54 27.15 9.34
CA PRO A 378 7.03 26.13 8.45
C PRO A 378 7.98 25.94 7.25
N PHE A 379 8.28 24.68 6.93
CA PHE A 379 9.06 24.36 5.74
C PHE A 379 8.43 24.95 4.47
N PRO A 380 9.24 25.33 3.46
CA PRO A 380 8.72 25.82 2.20
C PRO A 380 7.73 24.84 1.57
N GLU A 381 6.64 25.35 1.00
CA GLU A 381 5.57 24.54 0.39
C GLU A 381 6.13 23.54 -0.64
N ALA A 382 7.10 23.96 -1.45
CA ALA A 382 7.74 23.11 -2.45
C ALA A 382 8.43 21.87 -1.84
N VAL A 383 9.08 22.01 -0.68
CA VAL A 383 9.75 20.91 0.03
C VAL A 383 8.72 19.93 0.58
N MET A 384 7.63 20.44 1.15
CA MET A 384 6.53 19.62 1.65
C MET A 384 5.81 18.85 0.53
N VAL A 385 5.56 19.50 -0.60
CA VAL A 385 5.01 18.86 -1.80
C VAL A 385 5.95 17.78 -2.35
N GLN A 386 7.26 18.04 -2.36
CA GLN A 386 8.26 17.05 -2.78
C GLN A 386 8.24 15.82 -1.87
N CYS A 387 8.30 16.03 -0.55
CA CYS A 387 8.25 14.95 0.44
C CYS A 387 6.96 14.13 0.34
N LEU A 388 5.81 14.80 0.22
CA LEU A 388 4.53 14.12 0.00
C LEU A 388 4.55 13.31 -1.30
N GLY A 389 5.10 13.87 -2.37
CA GLY A 389 5.31 13.16 -3.63
C GLY A 389 6.14 11.88 -3.48
N LYS A 390 7.18 11.90 -2.63
CA LYS A 390 8.02 10.73 -2.34
C LYS A 390 7.30 9.68 -1.50
N ILE A 391 6.49 10.09 -0.53
CA ILE A 391 5.66 9.16 0.25
C ILE A 391 4.65 8.43 -0.64
N ILE A 392 4.07 9.14 -1.62
CA ILE A 392 3.17 8.53 -2.62
C ILE A 392 3.92 7.56 -3.55
N GLU A 393 5.15 7.90 -3.95
CA GLU A 393 6.01 7.01 -4.73
C GLU A 393 6.32 5.71 -3.95
N LEU A 394 6.60 5.82 -2.65
CA LEU A 394 6.82 4.67 -1.78
C LEU A 394 5.58 3.76 -1.66
N ILE A 395 4.39 4.37 -1.56
CA ILE A 395 3.12 3.66 -1.62
C ILE A 395 3.01 2.83 -2.91
N ASP A 396 3.36 3.43 -4.05
CA ASP A 396 3.33 2.76 -5.35
C ASP A 396 4.31 1.58 -5.44
N HIS A 397 5.42 1.63 -4.70
CA HIS A 397 6.39 0.55 -4.59
C HIS A 397 6.03 -0.55 -3.57
N GLY A 398 4.83 -0.49 -2.99
CA GLY A 398 4.31 -1.52 -2.10
C GLY A 398 4.64 -1.29 -0.62
N ALA A 399 4.90 -0.04 -0.22
CA ALA A 399 4.95 0.30 1.20
C ALA A 399 3.61 -0.06 1.87
N THR A 400 3.65 -1.08 2.74
CA THR A 400 2.54 -1.42 3.61
C THR A 400 2.83 -0.84 4.98
N PHE A 401 2.11 0.22 5.28
CA PHE A 401 2.20 0.89 6.56
C PHE A 401 1.46 0.03 7.60
N LYS A 402 2.21 -0.46 8.59
CA LYS A 402 1.84 -1.60 9.47
C LYS A 402 0.56 -1.40 10.24
N ASP A 403 0.39 -0.18 10.71
CA ASP A 403 -0.86 0.38 11.12
C ASP A 403 -1.07 1.58 10.20
N ILE A 404 -2.33 1.88 9.86
CA ILE A 404 -2.71 3.22 9.40
C ILE A 404 -2.11 4.29 10.34
N GLU A 405 -1.80 3.91 11.59
CA GLU A 405 -1.16 4.76 12.57
C GLU A 405 0.30 5.18 12.28
N GLU A 406 1.16 4.40 11.61
CA GLU A 406 2.60 4.75 11.64
C GLU A 406 3.02 5.88 10.69
N PRO A 407 2.54 5.94 9.44
CA PRO A 407 2.72 7.12 8.61
C PRO A 407 1.43 7.94 8.48
N LEU A 408 0.23 7.38 8.47
CA LEU A 408 -0.97 8.22 8.27
C LEU A 408 -1.46 8.93 9.53
N ASP A 409 -1.17 8.46 10.76
CA ASP A 409 -1.36 9.32 11.95
C ASP A 409 -0.28 10.41 12.04
N THR A 410 0.81 10.29 11.28
CA THR A 410 1.95 11.22 11.32
C THR A 410 1.99 12.19 10.13
N LEU A 411 1.27 11.86 9.06
CA LEU A 411 1.05 12.67 7.87
C LEU A 411 -0.08 13.74 7.92
N PRO A 412 -0.89 13.98 8.97
CA PRO A 412 -1.92 15.03 8.93
C PRO A 412 -1.34 16.42 8.59
N GLN A 413 -0.06 16.65 8.89
CA GLN A 413 0.69 17.86 8.58
C GLN A 413 1.06 17.96 7.08
N PHE A 414 1.34 16.83 6.41
CA PHE A 414 1.61 16.77 4.96
C PHE A 414 0.37 16.91 4.08
N PHE A 415 -0.82 16.70 4.65
CA PHE A 415 -2.06 16.70 3.90
C PHE A 415 -2.85 18.00 4.09
N SER A 416 -2.17 19.13 4.26
CA SER A 416 -2.82 20.44 4.13
C SER A 416 -3.34 20.60 2.70
N GLU A 417 -4.36 21.45 2.52
CA GLU A 417 -4.96 21.65 1.20
C GLU A 417 -3.95 22.19 0.17
N CYS A 418 -3.00 23.05 0.57
CA CYS A 418 -1.98 23.56 -0.35
C CYS A 418 -1.05 22.45 -0.85
N TYR A 419 -0.60 21.54 0.02
CA TYR A 419 0.29 20.45 -0.39
C TYR A 419 -0.42 19.43 -1.31
N LEU A 420 -1.69 19.13 -1.04
CA LEU A 420 -2.53 18.27 -1.89
C LEU A 420 -2.78 18.88 -3.29
N GLN A 421 -2.83 20.21 -3.39
CA GLN A 421 -2.93 20.91 -4.67
C GLN A 421 -1.60 20.86 -5.45
N GLY A 422 -0.47 20.95 -4.75
CA GLY A 422 0.87 20.97 -5.35
C GLY A 422 1.33 19.64 -5.97
N ILE A 423 0.81 18.50 -5.50
CA ILE A 423 1.15 17.18 -6.08
C ILE A 423 0.54 16.97 -7.48
N THR A 424 1.20 16.16 -8.30
CA THR A 424 0.80 15.90 -9.69
C THR A 424 -0.52 15.09 -9.78
N PRO A 425 -1.27 15.18 -10.90
CA PRO A 425 -2.47 14.35 -11.10
C PRO A 425 -2.22 12.84 -10.97
N SER A 426 -1.05 12.35 -11.40
CA SER A 426 -0.67 10.95 -11.24
C SER A 426 -0.46 10.56 -9.78
N GLN A 427 0.18 11.43 -8.99
CA GLN A 427 0.35 11.21 -7.55
C GLN A 427 -1.00 11.24 -6.82
N ARG A 428 -1.90 12.17 -7.18
CA ARG A 428 -3.28 12.20 -6.64
C ARG A 428 -4.02 10.90 -6.92
N LEU A 429 -3.91 10.38 -8.15
CA LEU A 429 -4.53 9.11 -8.53
C LEU A 429 -3.93 7.92 -7.74
N SER A 430 -2.61 7.87 -7.56
CA SER A 430 -1.95 6.84 -6.75
C SER A 430 -2.39 6.88 -5.29
N LEU A 431 -2.43 8.08 -4.68
CA LEU A 431 -2.90 8.27 -3.31
C LEU A 431 -4.38 7.88 -3.15
N ALA A 432 -5.24 8.32 -4.08
CA ALA A 432 -6.66 7.96 -4.08
C ALA A 432 -6.85 6.44 -4.15
N ARG A 433 -6.11 5.75 -5.03
CA ARG A 433 -6.16 4.29 -5.15
C ARG A 433 -5.70 3.60 -3.87
N TYR A 434 -4.62 4.07 -3.27
CA TYR A 434 -4.11 3.52 -2.02
C TYR A 434 -5.11 3.65 -0.88
N ILE A 435 -5.68 4.85 -0.68
CA ILE A 435 -6.70 5.10 0.33
C ILE A 435 -7.93 4.22 0.09
N LEU A 436 -8.39 4.10 -1.16
CA LEU A 436 -9.54 3.27 -1.51
C LEU A 436 -9.26 1.77 -1.36
N ALA A 437 -8.03 1.31 -1.60
CA ALA A 437 -7.66 -0.10 -1.43
C ALA A 437 -7.66 -0.53 0.05
N GLN A 438 -7.50 0.41 0.99
CA GLN A 438 -7.53 0.09 2.42
C GLN A 438 -8.89 -0.49 2.82
N GLN A 439 -8.89 -1.62 3.51
CA GLN A 439 -10.10 -2.17 4.10
C GLN A 439 -10.64 -1.18 5.14
N PRO A 440 -11.97 -1.05 5.29
CA PRO A 440 -12.53 -0.36 6.43
C PRO A 440 -12.17 -1.20 7.66
N LEU A 441 -11.02 -0.92 8.28
CA LEU A 441 -10.71 -1.49 9.59
C LEU A 441 -11.94 -1.28 10.47
N ASP A 442 -12.20 -2.26 11.34
CA ASP A 442 -13.25 -2.19 12.35
C ASP A 442 -13.18 -0.88 13.18
N LYS A 443 -12.04 -0.17 13.09
CA LYS A 443 -11.83 1.24 13.45
C LYS A 443 -11.31 2.03 12.24
N TRP A 444 -12.17 2.80 11.56
CA TRP A 444 -11.67 3.96 10.80
C TRP A 444 -11.00 4.88 11.82
N THR A 445 -9.68 5.04 11.76
CA THR A 445 -8.98 5.97 12.65
C THR A 445 -9.41 7.40 12.32
N TRP A 446 -9.23 8.30 13.28
CA TRP A 446 -9.56 9.71 13.07
C TRP A 446 -8.72 10.30 11.93
N ASP A 447 -7.46 9.89 11.82
CA ASP A 447 -6.48 10.33 10.83
C ASP A 447 -6.80 9.82 9.42
N TYR A 448 -7.10 8.53 9.25
CA TYR A 448 -7.55 8.01 7.94
C TYR A 448 -8.79 8.73 7.45
N SER A 449 -9.76 8.92 8.34
CA SER A 449 -11.01 9.61 8.02
C SER A 449 -10.78 11.09 7.67
N SER A 450 -9.79 11.73 8.32
CA SER A 450 -9.38 13.10 8.03
C SER A 450 -8.75 13.21 6.65
N LEU A 451 -7.78 12.33 6.35
CA LEU A 451 -7.13 12.25 5.04
C LEU A 451 -8.12 11.94 3.92
N PHE A 452 -8.98 10.94 4.14
CA PHE A 452 -10.01 10.54 3.19
C PHE A 452 -10.91 11.73 2.84
N GLN A 453 -11.38 12.46 3.86
CA GLN A 453 -12.16 13.69 3.66
C GLN A 453 -11.36 14.70 2.84
N ARG A 454 -10.16 15.09 3.28
CA ARG A 454 -9.36 16.13 2.62
C ARG A 454 -9.10 15.80 1.15
N CYS A 455 -8.72 14.55 0.85
CA CYS A 455 -8.53 14.10 -0.53
C CYS A 455 -9.82 14.24 -1.36
N PHE A 456 -10.96 13.75 -0.86
CA PHE A 456 -12.18 13.70 -1.66
C PHE A 456 -13.08 14.95 -1.54
N THR A 457 -12.61 16.00 -0.86
CA THR A 457 -13.22 17.33 -0.88
C THR A 457 -12.34 18.38 -1.56
N SER A 458 -11.08 18.06 -1.85
CA SER A 458 -10.14 18.94 -2.55
C SER A 458 -10.50 19.09 -4.02
N GLU A 459 -10.56 20.33 -4.51
CA GLU A 459 -10.84 20.62 -5.93
C GLU A 459 -9.80 20.00 -6.87
N ALA A 460 -8.55 19.87 -6.42
CA ALA A 460 -7.48 19.24 -7.17
C ALA A 460 -7.73 17.74 -7.42
N PHE A 461 -8.22 17.02 -6.41
CA PHE A 461 -8.64 15.63 -6.56
C PHE A 461 -9.91 15.53 -7.38
N LEU A 462 -10.89 16.40 -7.14
CA LEU A 462 -12.15 16.42 -7.90
C LEU A 462 -11.92 16.66 -9.41
N ALA A 463 -10.87 17.40 -9.77
CA ALA A 463 -10.42 17.62 -11.14
C ALA A 463 -9.53 16.50 -11.70
N THR A 464 -9.06 15.57 -10.87
CA THR A 464 -8.19 14.47 -11.31
C THR A 464 -9.03 13.40 -12.04
N PRO A 465 -8.67 13.05 -13.29
CA PRO A 465 -9.42 12.07 -14.05
C PRO A 465 -9.28 10.67 -13.45
N HIS A 466 -10.30 9.83 -13.67
CA HIS A 466 -10.31 8.40 -13.30
C HIS A 466 -10.25 8.10 -11.78
N ILE A 467 -10.70 9.03 -10.93
CA ILE A 467 -11.03 8.69 -9.54
C ILE A 467 -12.32 7.86 -9.50
N ASN A 468 -12.29 6.74 -8.77
CA ASN A 468 -13.43 5.86 -8.58
C ASN A 468 -14.45 6.45 -7.60
N TYR A 469 -15.26 7.41 -8.06
CA TYR A 469 -16.25 8.07 -7.21
C TYR A 469 -17.34 7.11 -6.69
N SER A 470 -17.59 6.00 -7.37
CA SER A 470 -18.45 4.93 -6.85
C SER A 470 -17.90 4.38 -5.54
N MET A 471 -16.64 3.94 -5.53
CA MET A 471 -16.00 3.38 -4.34
C MET A 471 -15.87 4.43 -3.23
N VAL A 472 -15.57 5.68 -3.57
CA VAL A 472 -15.54 6.81 -2.62
C VAL A 472 -16.89 6.97 -1.92
N CYS A 473 -17.98 7.09 -2.68
CA CYS A 473 -19.32 7.30 -2.13
C CYS A 473 -19.80 6.07 -1.34
N ASN A 474 -19.57 4.86 -1.87
CA ASN A 474 -19.92 3.60 -1.19
C ASN A 474 -19.20 3.45 0.15
N LYS A 475 -17.89 3.70 0.22
CA LYS A 475 -17.14 3.66 1.49
C LYS A 475 -17.60 4.73 2.48
N THR A 476 -17.83 5.94 1.99
CA THR A 476 -18.30 7.07 2.81
C THR A 476 -19.64 6.74 3.46
N ILE A 477 -20.59 6.24 2.68
CA ILE A 477 -21.92 5.93 3.20
C ILE A 477 -21.89 4.69 4.11
N ASP A 478 -21.05 3.69 3.81
CA ASP A 478 -20.87 2.53 4.69
C ASP A 478 -20.29 2.93 6.05
N TYR A 479 -19.37 3.87 6.09
CA TYR A 479 -18.85 4.42 7.34
C TYR A 479 -19.92 5.16 8.14
N VAL A 480 -20.64 6.09 7.48
CA VAL A 480 -21.73 6.84 8.11
C VAL A 480 -22.77 5.88 8.68
N LEU A 481 -23.24 4.93 7.87
CA LEU A 481 -24.23 3.94 8.29
C LEU A 481 -23.70 3.09 9.44
N ARG A 482 -22.42 2.68 9.43
CA ARG A 482 -21.81 1.93 10.53
C ARG A 482 -21.85 2.72 11.84
N GLU A 483 -21.40 3.96 11.85
CA GLU A 483 -21.33 4.75 13.09
C GLU A 483 -22.72 5.13 13.64
N VAL A 484 -23.69 5.33 12.75
CA VAL A 484 -25.08 5.61 13.10
C VAL A 484 -25.82 4.34 13.55
N SER A 485 -25.52 3.17 12.96
CA SER A 485 -26.19 1.88 13.26
C SER A 485 -25.66 1.18 14.51
N LYS A 486 -24.49 1.56 15.05
CA LYS A 486 -23.95 1.02 16.31
C LYS A 486 -24.88 1.33 17.49
N GLY A 487 -25.90 0.50 17.68
CA GLY A 487 -26.73 0.41 18.87
C GLY A 487 -25.99 -0.33 19.98
N ASP A 488 -26.09 0.20 21.22
CA ASP A 488 -25.69 -0.43 22.49
C ASP A 488 -24.48 -1.39 22.46
N TYR A 489 -23.27 -0.87 22.18
CA TYR A 489 -22.06 -1.54 22.67
C TYR A 489 -22.11 -1.58 24.20
N GLY A 490 -22.13 -2.79 24.76
CA GLY A 490 -22.21 -3.05 26.20
C GLY A 490 -21.27 -2.17 27.02
N ARG A 491 -21.87 -1.19 27.73
CA ARG A 491 -21.47 -0.53 28.99
C ARG A 491 -20.01 -0.13 29.28
N ARG A 492 -19.04 -0.27 28.36
CA ARG A 492 -17.60 -0.07 28.68
C ARG A 492 -16.89 1.09 27.97
N GLU A 493 -17.51 1.78 27.01
CA GLU A 493 -16.95 3.03 26.45
C GLU A 493 -17.83 4.21 26.83
N ALA A 494 -17.21 5.29 27.31
CA ALA A 494 -17.89 6.48 27.82
C ALA A 494 -18.78 7.13 26.74
N HIS A 495 -20.06 7.37 27.08
CA HIS A 495 -21.06 7.98 26.17
C HIS A 495 -20.57 9.22 25.42
N ARG A 496 -19.76 10.08 26.06
CA ARG A 496 -19.25 11.33 25.45
C ARG A 496 -18.30 11.13 24.26
N MET A 497 -17.45 10.10 24.29
CA MET A 497 -16.56 9.82 23.14
C MET A 497 -17.37 9.33 21.94
N ARG A 498 -18.47 8.60 22.17
CA ARG A 498 -19.31 8.03 21.10
C ARG A 498 -20.03 9.09 20.28
N ASP A 499 -20.59 10.10 20.93
CA ASP A 499 -21.31 11.18 20.24
C ASP A 499 -20.35 12.01 19.37
N SER A 500 -19.11 12.20 19.84
CA SER A 500 -18.06 12.85 19.06
C SER A 500 -17.72 12.08 17.77
N TYR A 501 -17.53 10.75 17.83
CA TYR A 501 -17.27 9.94 16.63
C TYR A 501 -18.43 9.97 15.62
N ARG A 502 -19.67 9.93 16.10
CA ARG A 502 -20.87 10.03 15.25
C ARG A 502 -20.96 11.39 14.56
N GLN A 503 -20.78 12.47 15.31
CA GLN A 503 -20.76 13.82 14.76
C GLN A 503 -19.70 13.96 13.68
N TYR A 504 -18.47 13.49 13.94
CA TYR A 504 -17.41 13.49 12.93
C TYR A 504 -17.77 12.66 11.71
N ALA A 505 -18.38 11.49 11.88
CA ALA A 505 -18.79 10.66 10.76
C ALA A 505 -19.83 11.34 9.87
N LEU A 506 -20.83 11.98 10.47
CA LEU A 506 -21.88 12.71 9.78
C LEU A 506 -21.34 13.95 9.05
N GLN A 507 -20.57 14.78 9.74
CA GLN A 507 -19.98 15.98 9.15
C GLN A 507 -19.05 15.64 7.96
N ARG A 508 -18.17 14.64 8.13
CA ARG A 508 -17.26 14.19 7.07
C ARG A 508 -18.02 13.56 5.92
N GLY A 509 -19.00 12.72 6.23
CA GLY A 509 -19.86 12.08 5.25
C GLY A 509 -20.62 13.08 4.39
N SER A 510 -21.24 14.08 5.02
CA SER A 510 -21.91 15.20 4.37
C SER A 510 -20.96 15.94 3.43
N SER A 511 -19.79 16.33 3.94
CA SER A 511 -18.77 17.04 3.18
C SER A 511 -18.32 16.27 1.92
N ILE A 512 -18.02 14.98 2.02
CA ILE A 512 -17.56 14.17 0.87
C ILE A 512 -18.71 13.95 -0.12
N LEU A 513 -19.88 13.52 0.37
CA LEU A 513 -21.01 13.17 -0.50
C LEU A 513 -21.52 14.38 -1.29
N SER A 514 -21.48 15.58 -0.70
CA SER A 514 -21.83 16.83 -1.40
C SER A 514 -21.00 17.08 -2.66
N LYS A 515 -19.71 16.69 -2.64
CA LYS A 515 -18.75 16.91 -3.73
C LYS A 515 -18.64 15.73 -4.69
N CYS A 516 -18.74 14.50 -4.19
CA CYS A 516 -18.44 13.30 -4.98
C CYS A 516 -19.66 12.65 -5.63
N LEU A 517 -20.87 12.77 -5.07
CA LEU A 517 -22.04 12.06 -5.62
C LEU A 517 -22.39 12.49 -7.04
N CYS A 518 -22.22 13.77 -7.37
CA CYS A 518 -22.49 14.28 -8.72
C CYS A 518 -21.49 13.77 -9.78
N LYS A 519 -20.34 13.24 -9.34
CA LYS A 519 -19.31 12.63 -10.19
C LYS A 519 -19.48 11.11 -10.33
N MET A 520 -20.33 10.50 -9.51
CA MET A 520 -20.62 9.06 -9.56
C MET A 520 -21.56 8.73 -10.72
N SER A 521 -21.34 7.57 -11.37
CA SER A 521 -22.26 7.09 -12.42
C SER A 521 -23.65 6.88 -11.85
N GLY A 522 -24.67 7.46 -12.50
CA GLY A 522 -26.06 7.30 -12.10
C GLY A 522 -26.54 5.85 -12.07
N ASN A 523 -25.86 4.92 -12.77
CA ASN A 523 -26.23 3.51 -12.87
C ASN A 523 -25.55 2.59 -11.83
N ASP A 524 -24.94 3.14 -10.77
CA ASP A 524 -24.30 2.32 -9.74
C ASP A 524 -25.32 1.44 -8.99
N GLU A 525 -25.36 0.15 -9.34
CA GLU A 525 -26.31 -0.81 -8.76
C GLU A 525 -26.01 -1.10 -7.28
N THR A 526 -24.74 -1.03 -6.85
CA THR A 526 -24.33 -1.31 -5.47
C THR A 526 -24.87 -0.23 -4.53
N PHE A 527 -24.69 1.02 -4.92
CA PHE A 527 -25.15 2.18 -4.16
C PHE A 527 -26.68 2.24 -4.08
N ARG A 528 -27.37 1.96 -5.19
CA ARG A 528 -28.85 1.94 -5.25
C ARG A 528 -29.51 0.85 -4.40
N LYS A 529 -28.79 -0.23 -4.09
CA LYS A 529 -29.29 -1.33 -3.24
C LYS A 529 -29.10 -1.07 -1.74
N LYS A 530 -28.43 0.02 -1.36
CA LYS A 530 -28.19 0.35 0.06
C LYS A 530 -29.47 0.88 0.72
N ARG A 531 -29.69 0.46 1.97
CA ARG A 531 -30.80 0.92 2.81
C ARG A 531 -30.34 2.04 3.73
N PHE A 532 -31.16 3.07 3.86
CA PHE A 532 -30.85 4.27 4.65
C PHE A 532 -31.72 4.42 5.91
N ASP A 533 -32.47 3.36 6.29
CA ASP A 533 -33.37 3.36 7.45
C ASP A 533 -32.69 3.79 8.76
N CYS A 534 -31.41 3.44 8.94
CA CYS A 534 -30.64 3.81 10.14
C CYS A 534 -30.43 5.32 10.25
N LEU A 535 -30.24 6.04 9.13
CA LEU A 535 -30.14 7.50 9.12
C LEU A 535 -31.47 8.14 9.54
N ILE A 536 -32.58 7.63 9.01
CA ILE A 536 -33.92 8.11 9.37
C ILE A 536 -34.20 7.85 10.84
N ASN A 537 -33.93 6.63 11.34
CA ASN A 537 -34.08 6.31 12.75
C ASN A 537 -33.27 7.26 13.65
N TYR A 538 -32.00 7.51 13.29
CA TYR A 538 -31.15 8.43 14.05
C TYR A 538 -31.70 9.85 14.04
N LEU A 539 -32.20 10.32 12.90
CA LEU A 539 -32.86 11.61 12.77
C LEU A 539 -34.09 11.74 13.68
N MET A 540 -34.79 10.64 13.97
CA MET A 540 -35.93 10.65 14.88
C MET A 540 -35.55 10.61 16.35
N THR A 541 -34.45 9.93 16.69
CA THR A 541 -34.07 9.66 18.09
C THR A 541 -33.01 10.61 18.63
N SER A 542 -32.23 11.27 17.78
CA SER A 542 -31.11 12.12 18.21
C SER A 542 -31.59 13.44 18.79
N SER A 543 -31.10 13.82 19.99
CA SER A 543 -31.35 15.13 20.59
C SER A 543 -30.42 16.24 20.07
N ASP A 544 -29.39 15.91 19.27
CA ASP A 544 -28.42 16.88 18.75
C ASP A 544 -28.88 17.44 17.40
N ASN A 545 -29.26 18.73 17.39
CA ASN A 545 -29.72 19.43 16.19
C ASN A 545 -28.63 19.56 15.11
N HIS A 546 -27.34 19.67 15.48
CA HIS A 546 -26.26 19.76 14.50
C HIS A 546 -26.08 18.44 13.75
N CYS A 547 -26.05 17.32 14.48
CA CYS A 547 -26.02 16.00 13.86
C CYS A 547 -27.26 15.72 13.00
N CYS A 548 -28.43 16.23 13.39
CA CYS A 548 -29.65 16.09 12.59
C CYS A 548 -29.55 16.84 11.26
N LEU A 549 -28.99 18.04 11.27
CA LEU A 549 -28.75 18.81 10.06
C LEU A 549 -27.82 18.05 9.11
N ASP A 550 -26.70 17.51 9.60
CA ASP A 550 -25.77 16.73 8.77
C ASP A 550 -26.44 15.50 8.14
N VAL A 551 -27.30 14.80 8.90
CA VAL A 551 -28.09 13.66 8.38
C VAL A 551 -29.04 14.12 7.28
N VAL A 552 -29.75 15.23 7.46
CA VAL A 552 -30.64 15.77 6.42
C VAL A 552 -29.85 16.15 5.18
N THR A 553 -28.70 16.81 5.33
CA THR A 553 -27.82 17.16 4.19
C THR A 553 -27.38 15.91 3.42
N ILE A 554 -26.95 14.86 4.11
CA ILE A 554 -26.62 13.57 3.48
C ILE A 554 -27.82 13.03 2.70
N LEU A 555 -29.00 12.97 3.33
CA LEU A 555 -30.23 12.46 2.73
C LEU A 555 -30.66 13.26 1.48
N VAL A 556 -30.51 14.59 1.51
CA VAL A 556 -30.76 15.48 0.36
C VAL A 556 -29.79 15.21 -0.78
N HIS A 557 -28.50 15.00 -0.51
CA HIS A 557 -27.55 14.62 -1.56
C HIS A 557 -27.85 13.23 -2.15
N LEU A 558 -28.23 12.27 -1.32
CA LEU A 558 -28.68 10.94 -1.77
C LEU A 558 -29.94 11.04 -2.65
N PHE A 559 -30.87 11.93 -2.30
CA PHE A 559 -32.05 12.21 -3.10
C PHE A 559 -31.68 12.78 -4.46
N SER A 560 -30.93 13.89 -4.47
CA SER A 560 -30.47 14.53 -5.70
C SER A 560 -29.78 13.52 -6.61
N PHE A 561 -28.90 12.67 -6.08
CA PHE A 561 -28.26 11.62 -6.88
C PHE A 561 -29.27 10.64 -7.53
N SER A 562 -30.33 10.27 -6.80
CA SER A 562 -31.29 9.23 -7.19
C SER A 562 -32.42 9.73 -8.10
N THR A 563 -32.73 11.03 -8.08
CA THR A 563 -33.92 11.58 -8.74
C THR A 563 -33.64 12.76 -9.65
N ASN A 564 -32.76 13.68 -9.25
CA ASN A 564 -32.41 14.87 -10.02
C ASN A 564 -30.96 15.29 -9.73
N GLN A 565 -30.03 14.76 -10.53
CA GLN A 565 -28.60 15.07 -10.40
C GLN A 565 -28.27 16.53 -10.75
N SER A 566 -29.18 17.23 -11.44
CA SER A 566 -29.05 18.66 -11.76
C SER A 566 -29.62 19.61 -10.71
N MET A 567 -30.06 19.10 -9.56
CA MET A 567 -30.55 19.94 -8.46
C MET A 567 -29.47 20.93 -8.02
N THR A 568 -29.84 22.21 -8.03
CA THR A 568 -29.00 23.34 -7.62
C THR A 568 -28.77 23.35 -6.10
N GLU A 569 -27.74 24.06 -5.64
CA GLU A 569 -27.48 24.20 -4.19
C GLU A 569 -28.62 24.96 -3.47
N ASP A 570 -29.28 25.90 -4.15
CA ASP A 570 -30.44 26.61 -3.59
C ASP A 570 -31.64 25.68 -3.40
N GLU A 571 -31.91 24.80 -4.38
CA GLU A 571 -32.96 23.78 -4.26
C GLU A 571 -32.66 22.79 -3.14
N LYS A 572 -31.40 22.33 -3.01
CA LYS A 572 -30.98 21.46 -1.90
C LYS A 572 -31.13 22.15 -0.53
N SER A 573 -30.81 23.44 -0.45
CA SER A 573 -30.95 24.24 0.77
C SER A 573 -32.42 24.40 1.19
N ASN A 574 -33.31 24.70 0.23
CA ASN A 574 -34.75 24.78 0.47
C ASN A 574 -35.31 23.42 0.94
N LEU A 575 -34.89 22.33 0.28
CA LEU A 575 -35.29 20.98 0.66
C LEU A 575 -34.83 20.59 2.07
N THR A 576 -33.60 20.96 2.42
CA THR A 576 -33.03 20.75 3.75
C THR A 576 -33.86 21.47 4.81
N THR A 577 -34.22 22.74 4.56
CA THR A 577 -35.03 23.56 5.47
C THR A 577 -36.41 22.95 5.69
N GLU A 578 -37.10 22.57 4.61
CA GLU A 578 -38.44 21.98 4.69
C GLU A 578 -38.44 20.64 5.45
N ILE A 579 -37.44 19.78 5.23
CA ILE A 579 -37.30 18.52 5.95
C ILE A 579 -37.05 18.77 7.44
N MET A 580 -36.18 19.72 7.79
CA MET A 580 -35.89 20.08 9.19
C MET A 580 -37.12 20.63 9.91
N ASP A 581 -37.90 21.50 9.27
CA ASP A 581 -39.14 22.04 9.83
C ASP A 581 -40.14 20.94 10.13
N CYS A 582 -40.29 19.97 9.22
CA CYS A 582 -41.17 18.83 9.43
C CYS A 582 -40.69 17.91 10.56
N ILE A 583 -39.37 17.70 10.72
CA ILE A 583 -38.81 16.92 11.83
C ILE A 583 -39.08 17.62 13.16
N HIS A 584 -38.89 18.94 13.23
CA HIS A 584 -39.22 19.72 14.41
C HIS A 584 -40.72 19.66 14.74
N GLY A 585 -41.58 19.72 13.72
CA GLY A 585 -43.02 19.50 13.86
C GLY A 585 -43.35 18.12 14.42
N TYR A 586 -42.77 17.06 13.86
CA TYR A 586 -43.01 15.68 14.28
C TYR A 586 -42.54 15.41 15.71
N ARG A 587 -41.37 15.94 16.11
CA ARG A 587 -40.86 15.80 17.49
C ARG A 587 -41.78 16.43 18.53
N ARG A 588 -42.54 17.46 18.15
CA ARG A 588 -43.58 18.07 19.00
C ARG A 588 -44.84 17.20 19.10
N ASP A 589 -45.06 16.30 18.14
CA ASP A 589 -46.27 15.46 18.02
C ASP A 589 -46.18 14.11 18.78
N SER A 590 -45.23 13.96 19.72
CA SER A 590 -45.10 12.83 20.68
C SER A 590 -45.03 11.40 20.11
N SER A 591 -45.09 11.19 18.79
CA SER A 591 -45.04 9.86 18.18
C SER A 591 -43.59 9.49 17.81
N SER A 592 -43.12 8.28 18.12
CA SER A 592 -41.70 7.90 18.00
C SER A 592 -41.42 6.78 16.99
N HIS A 593 -42.34 6.51 16.06
CA HIS A 593 -42.24 5.37 15.15
C HIS A 593 -41.98 5.80 13.68
N ILE A 594 -41.03 5.16 12.99
CA ILE A 594 -40.61 5.54 11.61
C ILE A 594 -41.78 5.57 10.59
N ARG A 595 -42.71 4.62 10.69
CA ARG A 595 -43.94 4.59 9.87
C ARG A 595 -44.87 5.79 10.13
N ASN A 596 -44.85 6.33 11.36
CA ASN A 596 -45.62 7.53 11.69
C ASN A 596 -44.92 8.77 11.12
N PHE A 597 -43.58 8.80 11.11
CA PHE A 597 -42.82 9.87 10.46
C PHE A 597 -43.11 9.96 8.96
N GLN A 598 -43.13 8.84 8.23
CA GLN A 598 -43.51 8.84 6.81
C GLN A 598 -44.92 9.43 6.59
N ARG A 599 -45.91 8.98 7.37
CA ARG A 599 -47.29 9.52 7.29
C ARG A 599 -47.37 11.00 7.65
N PHE A 600 -46.61 11.42 8.66
CA PHE A 600 -46.54 12.80 9.09
C PHE A 600 -45.96 13.68 7.98
N MET A 601 -44.85 13.27 7.37
CA MET A 601 -44.25 13.98 6.24
C MET A 601 -45.20 14.03 5.03
N GLN A 602 -45.88 12.92 4.69
CA GLN A 602 -46.87 12.91 3.61
C GLN A 602 -48.02 13.91 3.84
N THR A 603 -48.39 14.12 5.10
CA THR A 603 -49.51 14.99 5.48
C THR A 603 -49.08 16.46 5.61
N ASN A 604 -47.92 16.72 6.19
CA ASN A 604 -47.51 18.07 6.64
C ASN A 604 -46.44 18.73 5.76
N CYS A 605 -45.75 17.97 4.90
CA CYS A 605 -44.82 18.56 3.94
C CYS A 605 -45.58 19.15 2.75
N THR A 606 -45.14 20.30 2.25
CA THR A 606 -45.79 20.98 1.11
C THR A 606 -45.20 20.55 -0.23
N SER A 607 -43.93 20.15 -0.25
CA SER A 607 -43.23 19.70 -1.45
C SER A 607 -43.64 18.29 -1.86
N SER A 608 -44.16 18.18 -3.09
CA SER A 608 -44.40 16.90 -3.74
C SER A 608 -43.11 16.12 -3.97
N GLU A 609 -41.97 16.79 -4.09
CA GLU A 609 -40.65 16.16 -4.27
C GLU A 609 -40.19 15.46 -2.99
N VAL A 610 -40.37 16.08 -1.82
CA VAL A 610 -40.08 15.46 -0.51
C VAL A 610 -40.98 14.24 -0.27
N LYS A 611 -42.27 14.33 -0.63
CA LYS A 611 -43.20 13.19 -0.49
C LYS A 611 -42.76 12.01 -1.34
N ASN A 612 -42.46 12.27 -2.62
CA ASN A 612 -41.94 11.26 -3.54
C ASN A 612 -40.59 10.69 -3.09
N TRP A 613 -39.73 11.52 -2.50
CA TRP A 613 -38.45 11.10 -1.94
C TRP A 613 -38.63 10.08 -0.81
N ILE A 614 -39.46 10.41 0.18
CA ILE A 614 -39.70 9.55 1.34
C ILE A 614 -40.30 8.22 0.92
N ASP A 615 -41.24 8.23 -0.02
CA ASP A 615 -41.84 6.99 -0.53
C ASP A 615 -40.79 6.10 -1.21
N ARG A 616 -39.81 6.68 -1.91
CA ARG A 616 -38.71 5.91 -2.53
C ARG A 616 -37.70 5.42 -1.51
N VAL A 617 -37.27 6.25 -0.55
CA VAL A 617 -36.29 5.84 0.46
C VAL A 617 -36.87 4.81 1.43
N MET A 618 -38.17 4.84 1.70
CA MET A 618 -38.86 3.87 2.56
C MET A 618 -39.29 2.58 1.83
N MET A 619 -39.23 2.55 0.49
CA MET A 619 -39.51 1.36 -0.34
C MET A 619 -38.25 0.59 -0.77
N MET A 620 -37.05 1.16 -0.62
CA MET A 620 -35.75 0.49 -0.80
C MET A 620 -35.26 -0.09 0.51
#